data_AF-A0A1H6K7F7-F1
#
_entry.id   AF-A0A1H6K7F7-F1
#
_cell.length_a   1.000
_cell.length_b   1.000
_cell.length_c   1.000
_cell.angle_alpha   90.00
_cell.angle_beta   90.00
_cell.angle_gamma   90.00
#
_symmetry.space_group_name_H-M   'P 1'
#
loop_
_entity.id
_entity.type
_entity.pdbx_description
1 polymer ?
#
loop_
_entity_poly.entity_id
_entity_poly.type
_entity_poly.pdbx_seq_one_letter_code
_entity_poly.pdbx_strand_id
1 'polypeptide(L)'
;MTTESQDAVLEHLTSIQQSLDLDENIQQYAELLISELTTQELQIRSPARTAAACFLIACRLRETPIRVTKIADASDATKSEILNEKKRISDTLELGIPNDDPTVILEEACNKLSLSDEIQARAQQIADLGIEAGVTSGVSPYTYAAAVLYITSSAANTDLSQVDIADQFDVSTATLRDRRDDLLNTTGSHLFELQYPTAPPEAISLVNDLLHHAQTVKWAQGKRHMGILAGAWWYAANKYQIETNVSELTALTGVSESTIRARYEDFVRSHND
;
A
#
# COMPACT_ATOMS: atom_id res chain seq x y z
N MET A 1 26.84 10.58 29.63
CA MET A 1 27.18 9.90 28.35
C MET A 1 28.61 10.27 27.97
N THR A 2 29.44 9.37 27.40
CA THR A 2 30.80 9.75 26.94
C THR A 2 30.74 10.33 25.53
N THR A 3 31.53 11.36 25.24
CA THR A 3 31.67 11.96 23.89
C THR A 3 32.00 10.89 22.83
N GLU A 4 32.85 9.93 23.18
CA GLU A 4 33.19 8.78 22.32
C GLU A 4 31.98 7.94 21.89
N SER A 5 30.97 7.80 22.77
CA SER A 5 29.76 7.04 22.42
C SER A 5 28.87 7.81 21.45
N GLN A 6 28.90 9.14 21.47
CA GLN A 6 28.12 9.99 20.57
C GLN A 6 28.73 10.01 19.16
N ASP A 7 30.05 10.20 19.08
CA ASP A 7 30.80 10.23 17.82
C ASP A 7 30.59 8.93 17.03
N ALA A 8 30.64 7.79 17.71
CA ALA A 8 30.36 6.49 17.09
C ALA A 8 28.93 6.40 16.51
N VAL A 9 27.90 7.00 17.14
CA VAL A 9 26.54 7.01 16.58
C VAL A 9 26.50 7.84 15.30
N LEU A 10 27.18 9.00 15.30
CA LEU A 10 27.21 9.91 14.15
C LEU A 10 27.93 9.30 12.95
N GLU A 11 29.00 8.54 13.18
CA GLU A 11 29.69 7.77 12.12
C GLU A 11 28.76 6.76 11.47
N HIS A 12 28.04 5.95 12.26
CA HIS A 12 27.06 5.00 11.73
C HIS A 12 25.90 5.70 11.02
N LEU A 13 25.42 6.83 11.55
CA LEU A 13 24.36 7.63 10.92
C LEU A 13 24.78 8.10 9.53
N THR A 14 26.00 8.64 9.41
CA THR A 14 26.58 9.09 8.14
C THR A 14 26.69 7.92 7.15
N SER A 15 27.15 6.75 7.61
CA SER A 15 27.22 5.55 6.76
C SER A 15 25.85 5.10 6.25
N ILE A 16 24.81 5.17 7.09
CA ILE A 16 23.44 4.81 6.70
C ILE A 16 22.91 5.79 5.65
N GLN A 17 23.06 7.10 5.87
CA GLN A 17 22.61 8.12 4.93
C GLN A 17 23.29 7.96 3.57
N GLN A 18 24.61 7.78 3.55
CA GLN A 18 25.38 7.60 2.31
C GLN A 18 25.00 6.33 1.56
N SER A 19 24.71 5.23 2.28
CA SER A 19 24.29 3.98 1.67
C SER A 19 22.88 4.05 1.07
N LEU A 20 22.01 4.92 1.58
CA LEU A 20 20.61 5.03 1.17
C LEU A 20 20.36 6.19 0.20
N ASP A 21 21.33 7.10 0.04
CA ASP A 21 21.27 8.28 -0.83
C ASP A 21 20.03 9.15 -0.57
N LEU A 22 19.69 9.35 0.71
CA LEU A 22 18.57 10.19 1.16
C LEU A 22 19.02 11.62 1.47
N ASP A 23 18.08 12.57 1.42
CA ASP A 23 18.33 13.99 1.67
C ASP A 23 19.11 14.24 2.98
N GLU A 24 20.14 15.08 2.93
CA GLU A 24 20.94 15.54 4.07
C GLU A 24 20.07 16.10 5.20
N ASN A 25 18.90 16.67 4.88
CA ASN A 25 17.93 17.11 5.86
C ASN A 25 17.50 15.97 6.81
N ILE A 26 17.39 14.73 6.34
CA ILE A 26 17.04 13.58 7.19
C ILE A 26 18.14 13.30 8.21
N GLN A 27 19.40 13.38 7.77
CA GLN A 27 20.55 13.23 8.65
C GLN A 27 20.54 14.30 9.74
N GLN A 28 20.34 15.58 9.39
CA GLN A 28 20.29 16.67 10.37
C GLN A 28 19.22 16.44 11.45
N TYR A 29 18.04 15.95 11.07
CA TYR A 29 16.98 15.61 12.03
C TYR A 29 17.37 14.43 12.93
N ALA A 30 18.05 13.42 12.39
CA ALA A 30 18.57 12.31 13.20
C ALA A 30 19.67 12.75 14.18
N GLU A 31 20.53 13.70 13.78
CA GLU A 31 21.56 14.30 14.65
C GLU A 31 20.95 15.09 15.81
N LEU A 32 19.85 15.81 15.56
CA LEU A 32 19.08 16.48 16.63
C LEU A 32 18.53 15.48 17.63
N LEU A 33 17.98 14.35 17.17
CA LEU A 33 17.51 13.27 18.06
C LEU A 33 18.65 12.70 18.89
N ILE A 34 19.81 12.44 18.30
CA ILE A 34 21.01 11.94 19.02
C ILE A 34 21.47 12.95 20.08
N SER A 35 21.44 14.25 19.76
CA SER A 35 21.78 15.33 20.69
C SER A 35 20.79 15.39 21.86
N GLU A 36 19.51 15.17 21.61
CA GLU A 36 18.48 15.10 22.65
C GLU A 36 18.68 13.88 23.56
N LEU A 37 18.95 12.71 22.98
CA LEU A 37 19.29 11.49 23.76
C LEU A 37 20.48 11.74 24.69
N THR A 38 21.48 12.45 24.20
CA THR A 38 22.68 12.83 24.95
C THR A 38 22.37 13.75 26.12
N THR A 39 21.57 14.79 25.84
CA THR A 39 21.18 15.81 26.82
C THR A 39 20.35 15.23 27.95
N GLN A 40 19.50 14.24 27.66
CA GLN A 40 18.73 13.50 28.64
C GLN A 40 19.50 12.34 29.30
N GLU A 41 20.81 12.23 29.04
CA GLU A 41 21.69 11.18 29.55
C GLU A 41 21.20 9.75 29.28
N LEU A 42 20.47 9.55 28.18
CA LEU A 42 19.90 8.26 27.83
C LEU A 42 21.01 7.30 27.41
N GLN A 43 20.97 6.08 27.96
CA GLN A 43 21.98 5.08 27.70
C GLN A 43 21.95 4.63 26.23
N ILE A 44 23.06 4.80 25.52
CA ILE A 44 23.32 4.19 24.21
C ILE A 44 23.75 2.74 24.44
N ARG A 45 22.94 1.79 23.96
CA ARG A 45 23.24 0.35 24.09
C ARG A 45 24.15 -0.15 22.97
N SER A 46 23.96 0.37 21.78
CA SER A 46 24.73 0.04 20.57
C SER A 46 24.70 1.26 19.65
N PRO A 47 25.85 1.82 19.25
CA PRO A 47 25.90 2.99 18.38
C PRO A 47 25.17 2.77 17.05
N ALA A 48 25.45 1.64 16.36
CA ALA A 48 24.78 1.28 15.10
C ALA A 48 23.25 1.18 15.26
N ARG A 49 22.78 0.53 16.33
CA ARG A 49 21.34 0.38 16.61
C ARG A 49 20.67 1.73 16.88
N THR A 50 21.30 2.56 17.69
CA THR A 50 20.78 3.90 18.02
C THR A 50 20.76 4.80 16.78
N ALA A 51 21.80 4.77 15.95
CA ALA A 51 21.87 5.50 14.69
C ALA A 51 20.72 5.11 13.75
N ALA A 52 20.55 3.80 13.50
CA ALA A 52 19.50 3.27 12.64
C ALA A 52 18.09 3.59 13.15
N ALA A 53 17.88 3.57 14.47
CA ALA A 53 16.60 3.93 15.09
C ALA A 53 16.32 5.44 14.97
N CYS A 54 17.29 6.31 15.25
CA CYS A 54 17.15 7.75 15.06
C CYS A 54 16.90 8.11 13.59
N PHE A 55 17.58 7.43 12.65
CA PHE A 55 17.36 7.63 11.23
C PHE A 55 15.93 7.24 10.81
N LEU A 56 15.42 6.09 11.27
CA LEU A 56 14.03 5.68 11.01
C LEU A 56 13.02 6.68 11.60
N ILE A 57 13.29 7.20 12.80
CA ILE A 57 12.44 8.22 13.44
C ILE A 57 12.43 9.49 12.61
N ALA A 58 13.61 9.98 12.19
CA ALA A 58 13.76 11.17 11.38
C ALA A 58 13.01 11.04 10.04
N CYS A 59 13.16 9.92 9.33
CA CYS A 59 12.44 9.65 8.09
C CYS A 59 10.92 9.77 8.29
N ARG A 60 10.38 9.14 9.35
CA ARG A 60 8.94 9.17 9.63
C ARG A 60 8.42 10.54 10.01
N LEU A 61 9.16 11.28 10.83
CA LEU A 61 8.80 12.66 11.21
C LEU A 61 8.86 13.63 10.02
N ARG A 62 9.64 13.28 8.99
CA ARG A 62 9.79 14.03 7.75
C ARG A 62 8.97 13.47 6.59
N GLU A 63 8.06 12.54 6.87
CA GLU A 63 7.17 11.92 5.88
C GLU A 63 7.95 11.33 4.68
N THR A 64 9.17 10.87 4.92
CA THR A 64 10.02 10.20 3.92
C THR A 64 9.85 8.69 4.09
N PRO A 65 9.12 8.02 3.20
CA PRO A 65 8.87 6.60 3.34
C PRO A 65 10.16 5.78 3.19
N ILE A 66 10.51 5.05 4.25
CA ILE A 66 11.55 4.04 4.18
C ILE A 66 11.18 2.79 4.95
N ARG A 67 11.42 1.62 4.35
CA ARG A 67 11.26 0.36 5.08
C ARG A 67 12.40 0.19 6.06
N VAL A 68 12.06 -0.24 7.26
CA VAL A 68 13.05 -0.66 8.25
C VAL A 68 14.00 -1.75 7.73
N THR A 69 13.58 -2.58 6.76
CA THR A 69 14.45 -3.56 6.10
C THR A 69 15.56 -2.88 5.32
N LYS A 70 15.29 -1.76 4.62
CA LYS A 70 16.32 -0.99 3.91
C LYS A 70 17.36 -0.40 4.85
N ILE A 71 16.92 0.11 6.01
CA ILE A 71 17.86 0.62 7.03
C ILE A 71 18.67 -0.54 7.64
N ALA A 72 18.03 -1.69 7.86
CA ALA A 72 18.72 -2.87 8.36
C ALA A 72 19.77 -3.38 7.35
N ASP A 73 19.48 -3.36 6.05
CA ASP A 73 20.43 -3.76 5.00
C ASP A 73 21.62 -2.78 4.91
N ALA A 74 21.43 -1.51 5.29
CA ALA A 74 22.44 -0.45 5.29
C ALA A 74 23.17 -0.29 6.64
N SER A 75 22.93 -1.15 7.62
CA SER A 75 23.52 -1.04 8.96
C SER A 75 23.85 -2.39 9.58
N ASP A 76 24.63 -2.38 10.66
CA ASP A 76 24.92 -3.59 11.45
C ASP A 76 23.77 -3.98 12.41
N ALA A 77 22.60 -3.35 12.29
CA ALA A 77 21.46 -3.57 13.17
C ALA A 77 20.34 -4.37 12.48
N THR A 78 19.84 -5.40 13.16
CA THR A 78 18.69 -6.17 12.65
C THR A 78 17.40 -5.35 12.69
N LYS A 79 16.44 -5.67 11.81
CA LYS A 79 15.09 -5.09 11.82
C LYS A 79 14.45 -5.04 13.22
N SER A 80 14.53 -6.14 13.98
CA SER A 80 13.98 -6.22 15.32
C SER A 80 14.66 -5.26 16.30
N GLU A 81 15.98 -5.11 16.19
CA GLU A 81 16.75 -4.19 17.03
C GLU A 81 16.40 -2.74 16.74
N ILE A 82 16.27 -2.38 15.46
CA ILE A 82 15.88 -1.03 15.04
C ILE A 82 14.47 -0.70 15.56
N LEU A 83 13.50 -1.59 15.39
CA LEU A 83 12.12 -1.34 15.85
C LEU A 83 12.00 -1.24 17.36
N ASN A 84 12.71 -2.10 18.09
CA ASN A 84 12.72 -2.07 19.56
C ASN A 84 13.38 -0.80 20.09
N GLU A 85 14.49 -0.37 19.49
CA GLU A 85 15.19 0.84 19.89
C GLU A 85 14.40 2.10 19.48
N LYS A 86 13.79 2.11 18.30
CA LYS A 86 12.87 3.17 17.86
C LYS A 86 11.72 3.34 18.84
N LYS A 87 11.11 2.23 19.30
CA LYS A 87 10.07 2.26 20.33
C LYS A 87 10.60 2.83 21.65
N ARG A 88 11.76 2.35 22.11
CA ARG A 88 12.38 2.86 23.34
C ARG A 88 12.62 4.37 23.27
N ILE A 89 13.19 4.85 22.18
CA ILE A 89 13.48 6.28 21.97
C ILE A 89 12.17 7.07 21.90
N SER A 90 11.18 6.63 21.12
CA SER A 90 9.89 7.34 21.01
C SER A 90 9.16 7.41 22.34
N ASP A 91 9.15 6.34 23.12
CA ASP A 91 8.48 6.29 24.43
C ASP A 91 9.21 7.19 25.44
N THR A 92 10.55 7.24 25.39
CA THR A 92 11.35 8.03 26.34
C THR A 92 11.28 9.53 26.04
N LEU A 93 11.29 9.89 24.75
CA LEU A 93 11.23 11.29 24.30
C LEU A 93 9.78 11.76 24.08
N GLU A 94 8.77 10.94 24.42
CA GLU A 94 7.34 11.22 24.22
C GLU A 94 6.97 11.65 22.79
N LEU A 95 7.64 11.05 21.80
CA LEU A 95 7.47 11.41 20.39
C LEU A 95 6.26 10.69 19.77
N GLY A 96 5.33 11.48 19.23
CA GLY A 96 4.25 10.99 18.38
C GLY A 96 4.75 10.62 16.98
N ILE A 97 5.39 9.45 16.84
CA ILE A 97 5.93 9.01 15.55
C ILE A 97 4.81 8.47 14.65
N PRO A 98 4.52 9.10 13.50
CA PRO A 98 3.48 8.62 12.60
C PRO A 98 3.86 7.27 11.97
N ASN A 99 2.85 6.59 11.42
CA ASN A 99 3.08 5.53 10.45
C ASN A 99 3.34 6.17 9.09
N ASP A 100 4.03 5.42 8.22
CA ASP A 100 4.24 5.86 6.84
C ASP A 100 2.89 6.02 6.13
N ASP A 101 2.73 7.09 5.34
CA ASP A 101 1.52 7.32 4.56
C ASP A 101 1.56 6.45 3.29
N PRO A 102 0.56 5.57 3.07
CA PRO A 102 0.51 4.75 1.86
C PRO A 102 0.42 5.57 0.56
N THR A 103 -0.14 6.78 0.60
CA THR A 103 -0.28 7.65 -0.59
C THR A 103 1.08 8.18 -1.04
N VAL A 104 1.90 8.65 -0.10
CA VAL A 104 3.29 9.07 -0.35
C VAL A 104 4.12 7.90 -0.85
N ILE A 105 4.00 6.73 -0.21
CA ILE A 105 4.66 5.49 -0.68
C ILE A 105 4.29 5.17 -2.13
N LEU A 106 3.00 5.32 -2.47
CA LEU A 106 2.48 5.01 -3.80
C LEU A 106 2.99 5.99 -4.84
N GLU A 107 3.03 7.28 -4.52
CA GLU A 107 3.62 8.32 -5.37
C GLU A 107 5.09 8.03 -5.68
N GLU A 108 5.91 7.76 -4.66
CA GLU A 108 7.32 7.40 -4.85
C GLU A 108 7.49 6.14 -5.70
N ALA A 109 6.64 5.14 -5.49
CA ALA A 109 6.67 3.92 -6.28
C ALA A 109 6.30 4.16 -7.75
N CYS A 110 5.28 5.00 -8.03
CA CYS A 110 4.90 5.38 -9.39
C CYS A 110 6.05 6.11 -10.09
N ASN A 111 6.67 7.07 -9.41
CA ASN A 111 7.83 7.81 -9.91
C ASN A 111 9.01 6.88 -10.22
N LYS A 112 9.35 5.99 -9.30
CA LYS A 112 10.46 5.04 -9.46
C LYS A 112 10.22 4.04 -10.60
N LEU A 113 8.98 3.64 -10.81
CA LEU A 113 8.58 2.74 -11.90
C LEU A 113 8.28 3.47 -13.21
N SER A 114 8.45 4.81 -13.25
CA SER A 114 8.19 5.65 -14.43
C SER A 114 6.79 5.45 -15.02
N LEU A 115 5.79 5.36 -14.14
CA LEU A 115 4.39 5.22 -14.56
C LEU A 115 3.83 6.57 -15.03
N SER A 116 2.83 6.54 -15.89
CA SER A 116 2.20 7.76 -16.39
C SER A 116 1.42 8.48 -15.29
N ASP A 117 1.29 9.80 -15.42
CA ASP A 117 0.48 10.65 -14.54
C ASP A 117 -0.97 10.14 -14.42
N GLU A 118 -1.51 9.55 -15.49
CA GLU A 118 -2.84 8.95 -15.50
C GLU A 118 -2.93 7.73 -14.55
N ILE A 119 -1.92 6.86 -14.57
CA ILE A 119 -1.85 5.70 -13.66
C ILE A 119 -1.66 6.17 -12.23
N GLN A 120 -0.78 7.16 -12.01
CA GLN A 120 -0.54 7.72 -10.68
C GLN A 120 -1.79 8.36 -10.10
N ALA A 121 -2.51 9.19 -10.86
CA ALA A 121 -3.75 9.82 -10.43
C ALA A 121 -4.83 8.79 -10.09
N ARG A 122 -4.97 7.75 -10.94
CA ARG A 122 -5.91 6.65 -10.68
C ARG A 122 -5.52 5.84 -9.44
N ALA A 123 -4.22 5.60 -9.25
CA ALA A 123 -3.72 4.89 -8.08
C ALA A 123 -4.00 5.68 -6.80
N GLN A 124 -3.79 7.00 -6.83
CA GLN A 124 -4.12 7.89 -5.71
C GLN A 124 -5.61 7.85 -5.36
N GLN A 125 -6.50 7.96 -6.35
CA GLN A 125 -7.95 7.86 -6.12
C GLN A 125 -8.36 6.53 -5.47
N ILE A 126 -7.77 5.41 -5.91
CA ILE A 126 -8.06 4.09 -5.34
C ILE A 126 -7.50 3.97 -3.91
N ALA A 127 -6.32 4.55 -3.65
CA ALA A 127 -5.73 4.61 -2.32
C ALA A 127 -6.63 5.39 -1.36
N ASP A 128 -7.15 6.54 -1.76
CA ASP A 128 -8.00 7.37 -0.93
C ASP A 128 -9.32 6.66 -0.61
N LEU A 129 -9.95 6.03 -1.62
CA LEU A 129 -11.18 5.25 -1.42
C LEU A 129 -11.02 4.13 -0.39
N GLY A 130 -9.93 3.36 -0.44
CA GLY A 130 -9.74 2.27 0.53
C GLY A 130 -9.35 2.77 1.92
N ILE A 131 -8.76 3.97 2.04
CA ILE A 131 -8.55 4.65 3.33
C ILE A 131 -9.90 5.04 3.93
N GLU A 132 -10.75 5.71 3.15
CA GLU A 132 -12.10 6.13 3.55
C GLU A 132 -12.97 4.93 3.94
N ALA A 133 -12.83 3.81 3.22
CA ALA A 133 -13.54 2.57 3.51
C ALA A 133 -12.93 1.74 4.66
N GLY A 134 -11.83 2.19 5.28
CA GLY A 134 -11.23 1.55 6.45
C GLY A 134 -10.48 0.24 6.17
N VAL A 135 -10.12 -0.05 4.91
CA VAL A 135 -9.43 -1.29 4.49
C VAL A 135 -7.97 -1.34 4.98
N THR A 136 -7.42 -0.21 5.39
CA THR A 136 -6.05 -0.08 5.88
C THR A 136 -5.83 -0.60 7.31
N SER A 137 -6.90 -0.87 8.06
CA SER A 137 -6.81 -1.28 9.46
C SER A 137 -6.05 -2.62 9.63
N GLY A 138 -4.95 -2.59 10.38
CA GLY A 138 -4.10 -3.76 10.60
C GLY A 138 -3.27 -4.18 9.37
N VAL A 139 -3.27 -3.38 8.30
CA VAL A 139 -2.48 -3.59 7.09
C VAL A 139 -1.27 -2.67 7.09
N SER A 140 -0.10 -3.18 6.69
CA SER A 140 1.06 -2.32 6.51
C SER A 140 0.81 -1.32 5.38
N PRO A 141 1.15 -0.01 5.54
CA PRO A 141 1.00 1.01 4.50
C PRO A 141 1.61 0.59 3.16
N TYR A 142 2.77 -0.05 3.23
CA TYR A 142 3.48 -0.63 2.10
C TYR A 142 2.71 -1.74 1.38
N THR A 143 2.08 -2.65 2.13
CA THR A 143 1.27 -3.72 1.53
C THR A 143 0.01 -3.16 0.89
N TYR A 144 -0.59 -2.14 1.52
CA TYR A 144 -1.75 -1.45 0.96
C TYR A 144 -1.41 -0.72 -0.34
N ALA A 145 -0.35 0.09 -0.34
CA ALA A 145 0.14 0.77 -1.55
C ALA A 145 0.48 -0.21 -2.68
N ALA A 146 1.10 -1.35 -2.35
CA ALA A 146 1.37 -2.42 -3.32
C ALA A 146 0.08 -2.98 -3.95
N ALA A 147 -0.94 -3.23 -3.13
CA ALA A 147 -2.24 -3.73 -3.58
C ALA A 147 -2.95 -2.73 -4.50
N VAL A 148 -2.92 -1.44 -4.14
CA VAL A 148 -3.46 -0.36 -4.98
C VAL A 148 -2.74 -0.32 -6.33
N LEU A 149 -1.41 -0.34 -6.33
CA LEU A 149 -0.62 -0.29 -7.57
C LEU A 149 -0.88 -1.53 -8.44
N TYR A 150 -1.05 -2.70 -7.83
CA TYR A 150 -1.37 -3.92 -8.57
C TYR A 150 -2.72 -3.81 -9.28
N ILE A 151 -3.74 -3.22 -8.64
CA ILE A 151 -5.05 -3.00 -9.27
C ILE A 151 -4.90 -2.07 -10.48
N THR A 152 -4.19 -0.95 -10.32
CA THR A 152 -4.08 0.07 -11.37
C THR A 152 -3.24 -0.38 -12.55
N SER A 153 -2.09 -1.01 -12.30
CA SER A 153 -1.21 -1.57 -13.34
C SER A 153 -1.90 -2.66 -14.16
N SER A 154 -2.70 -3.52 -13.52
CA SER A 154 -3.41 -4.59 -14.22
C SER A 154 -4.43 -4.10 -15.25
N ALA A 155 -4.98 -2.90 -15.05
CA ALA A 155 -5.90 -2.26 -15.98
C ALA A 155 -5.17 -1.52 -17.11
N ALA A 156 -4.00 -0.95 -16.84
CA ALA A 156 -3.27 -0.09 -17.76
C ALA A 156 -2.36 -0.82 -18.77
N ASN A 157 -2.42 -2.16 -18.83
CA ASN A 157 -1.61 -3.01 -19.70
C ASN A 157 -0.10 -2.68 -19.60
N THR A 158 0.38 -2.38 -18.39
CA THR A 158 1.80 -2.12 -18.14
C THR A 158 2.58 -3.43 -18.15
N ASP A 159 3.86 -3.38 -18.51
CA ASP A 159 4.78 -4.53 -18.42
C ASP A 159 5.13 -4.92 -16.97
N LEU A 160 4.43 -4.36 -15.96
CA LEU A 160 4.66 -4.66 -14.56
C LEU A 160 4.00 -5.98 -14.17
N SER A 161 4.83 -6.97 -13.82
CA SER A 161 4.34 -8.22 -13.27
C SER A 161 3.99 -8.10 -11.78
N GLN A 162 3.22 -9.07 -11.30
CA GLN A 162 2.95 -9.23 -9.87
C GLN A 162 4.24 -9.34 -9.04
N VAL A 163 5.28 -9.96 -9.60
CA VAL A 163 6.57 -10.14 -8.94
C VAL A 163 7.29 -8.80 -8.85
N ASP A 164 7.31 -8.01 -9.92
CA ASP A 164 7.97 -6.70 -9.93
C ASP A 164 7.37 -5.76 -8.88
N ILE A 165 6.04 -5.77 -8.75
CA ILE A 165 5.34 -5.00 -7.72
C ILE A 165 5.64 -5.57 -6.33
N ALA A 166 5.56 -6.89 -6.15
CA ALA A 166 5.87 -7.51 -4.86
C ALA A 166 7.29 -7.17 -4.38
N ASP A 167 8.27 -7.20 -5.28
CA ASP A 167 9.69 -6.92 -5.01
C ASP A 167 9.94 -5.44 -4.73
N GLN A 168 9.35 -4.53 -5.53
CA GLN A 168 9.42 -3.10 -5.27
C GLN A 168 8.87 -2.75 -3.88
N PHE A 169 7.87 -3.50 -3.43
CA PHE A 169 7.27 -3.33 -2.13
C PHE A 169 7.74 -4.32 -1.04
N ASP A 170 8.80 -5.11 -1.25
CA ASP A 170 9.31 -6.05 -0.24
C ASP A 170 8.19 -6.83 0.50
N VAL A 171 7.20 -7.30 -0.27
CA VAL A 171 6.04 -8.08 0.21
C VAL A 171 5.93 -9.36 -0.59
N SER A 172 5.34 -10.40 0.00
CA SER A 172 5.11 -11.63 -0.76
C SER A 172 4.00 -11.44 -1.81
N THR A 173 4.12 -12.14 -2.93
CA THR A 173 3.08 -12.19 -3.97
C THR A 173 1.74 -12.71 -3.43
N ALA A 174 1.74 -13.60 -2.43
CA ALA A 174 0.53 -14.06 -1.76
C ALA A 174 -0.12 -12.93 -0.94
N THR A 175 0.66 -12.23 -0.11
CA THR A 175 0.17 -11.09 0.67
C THR A 175 -0.39 -9.97 -0.22
N LEU A 176 0.27 -9.68 -1.34
CA LEU A 176 -0.19 -8.72 -2.33
C LEU A 176 -1.58 -9.10 -2.88
N ARG A 177 -1.79 -10.38 -3.21
CA ARG A 177 -3.08 -10.87 -3.72
C ARG A 177 -4.17 -10.81 -2.67
N ASP A 178 -3.88 -11.24 -1.45
CA ASP A 178 -4.86 -11.24 -0.37
C ASP A 178 -5.35 -9.80 -0.10
N ARG A 179 -4.43 -8.83 -0.02
CA ARG A 179 -4.79 -7.42 0.21
C ARG A 179 -5.44 -6.74 -0.98
N ARG A 180 -5.07 -7.10 -2.20
CA ARG A 180 -5.80 -6.68 -3.39
C ARG A 180 -7.24 -7.19 -3.32
N ASP A 181 -7.43 -8.45 -2.98
CA ASP A 181 -8.75 -9.08 -2.96
C ASP A 181 -9.65 -8.44 -1.89
N ASP A 182 -9.10 -8.18 -0.70
CA ASP A 182 -9.77 -7.40 0.36
C ASP A 182 -10.18 -6.00 -0.17
N LEU A 183 -9.24 -5.29 -0.79
CA LEU A 183 -9.48 -3.94 -1.33
C LEU A 183 -10.60 -3.94 -2.38
N LEU A 184 -10.55 -4.84 -3.37
CA LEU A 184 -11.57 -4.94 -4.42
C LEU A 184 -12.95 -5.29 -3.87
N ASN A 185 -13.01 -6.17 -2.86
CA ASN A 185 -14.26 -6.57 -2.23
C ASN A 185 -14.93 -5.40 -1.49
N THR A 186 -14.14 -4.54 -0.84
CA THR A 186 -14.66 -3.41 -0.08
C THR A 186 -14.94 -2.18 -0.95
N THR A 187 -14.07 -1.87 -1.91
CA THR A 187 -14.19 -0.63 -2.72
C THR A 187 -14.85 -0.84 -4.07
N GLY A 188 -15.15 -2.08 -4.47
CA GLY A 188 -15.62 -2.41 -5.81
C GLY A 188 -16.90 -1.69 -6.27
N SER A 189 -17.81 -1.31 -5.36
CA SER A 189 -18.97 -0.48 -5.66
C SER A 189 -18.62 1.00 -5.84
N HIS A 190 -17.72 1.55 -5.03
CA HIS A 190 -17.21 2.92 -5.17
C HIS A 190 -16.41 3.08 -6.47
N LEU A 191 -15.61 2.06 -6.81
CA LEU A 191 -14.91 2.01 -8.10
C LEU A 191 -15.89 1.97 -9.29
N PHE A 192 -17.03 1.30 -9.13
CA PHE A 192 -18.10 1.32 -10.13
C PHE A 192 -18.71 2.71 -10.28
N GLU A 193 -18.99 3.39 -9.17
CA GLU A 193 -19.50 4.77 -9.16
C GLU A 193 -18.53 5.76 -9.83
N LEU A 194 -17.23 5.67 -9.51
CA LEU A 194 -16.21 6.49 -10.17
C LEU A 194 -16.17 6.25 -11.68
N GLN A 195 -16.34 5.00 -12.10
CA GLN A 195 -16.31 4.64 -13.52
C GLN A 195 -17.59 5.04 -14.26
N TYR A 196 -18.74 5.00 -13.56
CA TYR A 196 -20.05 5.34 -14.11
C TYR A 196 -20.73 6.40 -13.24
N PRO A 197 -20.32 7.68 -13.32
CA PRO A 197 -20.81 8.74 -12.43
C PRO A 197 -22.31 9.03 -12.55
N THR A 198 -22.94 8.61 -13.65
CA THR A 198 -24.38 8.75 -13.88
C THR A 198 -25.17 7.50 -13.46
N ALA A 199 -24.53 6.49 -12.88
CA ALA A 199 -25.20 5.29 -12.40
C ALA A 199 -26.14 5.65 -11.24
N PRO A 200 -27.36 5.08 -11.21
CA PRO A 200 -28.28 5.32 -10.10
C PRO A 200 -27.76 4.66 -8.81
N PRO A 201 -28.07 5.20 -7.62
CA PRO A 201 -27.62 4.65 -6.33
C PRO A 201 -27.96 3.16 -6.15
N GLU A 202 -29.09 2.70 -6.70
CA GLU A 202 -29.51 1.31 -6.66
C GLU A 202 -28.58 0.39 -7.46
N ALA A 203 -27.93 0.89 -8.52
CA ALA A 203 -26.91 0.13 -9.25
C ALA A 203 -25.64 -0.04 -8.41
N ILE A 204 -25.21 1.02 -7.72
CA ILE A 204 -24.04 1.01 -6.83
C ILE A 204 -24.28 0.04 -5.65
N SER A 205 -25.46 0.14 -5.03
CA SER A 205 -25.89 -0.80 -3.97
C SER A 205 -25.91 -2.23 -4.48
N LEU A 206 -26.43 -2.47 -5.68
CA LEU A 206 -26.43 -3.81 -6.27
C LEU A 206 -25.02 -4.35 -6.45
N VAL A 207 -24.06 -3.55 -6.94
CA VAL A 207 -22.66 -4.00 -7.05
C VAL A 207 -22.13 -4.42 -5.69
N ASN A 208 -22.38 -3.62 -4.65
CA ASN A 208 -21.97 -3.94 -3.29
C ASN A 208 -22.57 -5.29 -2.81
N ASP A 209 -23.87 -5.49 -3.02
CA ASP A 209 -24.58 -6.72 -2.64
C ASP A 209 -24.05 -7.94 -3.39
N LEU A 210 -23.77 -7.81 -4.69
CA LEU A 210 -23.19 -8.86 -5.52
C LEU A 210 -21.81 -9.29 -5.02
N LEU A 211 -20.95 -8.33 -4.67
CA LEU A 211 -19.60 -8.61 -4.16
C LEU A 211 -19.64 -9.27 -2.79
N HIS A 212 -20.51 -8.83 -1.88
CA HIS A 212 -20.72 -9.47 -0.58
C HIS A 212 -21.27 -10.89 -0.75
N HIS A 213 -22.26 -11.08 -1.63
CA HIS A 213 -22.82 -12.39 -1.93
C HIS A 213 -21.75 -13.34 -2.47
N ALA A 214 -20.90 -12.86 -3.39
CA ALA A 214 -19.81 -13.64 -3.98
C ALA A 214 -18.81 -14.20 -2.94
N GLN A 215 -18.64 -13.54 -1.79
CA GLN A 215 -17.76 -14.04 -0.71
C GLN A 215 -18.33 -15.29 -0.01
N THR A 216 -19.64 -15.52 -0.10
CA THR A 216 -20.33 -16.60 0.63
C THR A 216 -20.67 -17.82 -0.22
N VAL A 217 -20.73 -17.65 -1.55
CA VAL A 217 -21.19 -18.68 -2.47
C VAL A 217 -20.08 -19.60 -2.96
N LYS A 218 -20.40 -20.90 -3.08
CA LYS A 218 -19.43 -21.92 -3.48
C LYS A 218 -18.84 -21.71 -4.88
N TRP A 219 -19.63 -21.20 -5.84
CA TRP A 219 -19.16 -21.05 -7.23
C TRP A 219 -18.02 -20.03 -7.35
N ALA A 220 -17.98 -19.04 -6.46
CA ALA A 220 -16.97 -17.99 -6.44
C ALA A 220 -15.66 -18.43 -5.79
N GLN A 221 -15.66 -19.53 -5.03
CA GLN A 221 -14.46 -20.04 -4.36
C GLN A 221 -13.35 -20.36 -5.38
N GLY A 222 -12.15 -19.83 -5.12
CA GLY A 222 -10.98 -20.01 -5.99
C GLY A 222 -11.02 -19.24 -7.31
N LYS A 223 -12.06 -18.45 -7.57
CA LYS A 223 -12.11 -17.54 -8.73
C LYS A 223 -11.30 -16.27 -8.42
N ARG A 224 -10.79 -15.62 -9.47
CA ARG A 224 -10.09 -14.34 -9.33
C ARG A 224 -11.10 -13.24 -8.99
N HIS A 225 -10.82 -12.46 -7.94
CA HIS A 225 -11.70 -11.37 -7.48
C HIS A 225 -11.92 -10.29 -8.55
N MET A 226 -10.90 -9.92 -9.33
CA MET A 226 -11.08 -9.01 -10.48
C MET A 226 -12.12 -9.54 -11.48
N GLY A 227 -12.16 -10.86 -11.71
CA GLY A 227 -13.18 -11.45 -12.57
C GLY A 227 -14.58 -11.31 -11.96
N ILE A 228 -14.72 -11.61 -10.67
CA ILE A 228 -15.98 -11.48 -9.93
C ILE A 228 -16.46 -10.02 -10.00
N LEU A 229 -15.58 -9.06 -9.74
CA LEU A 229 -15.83 -7.63 -9.87
C LEU A 229 -16.36 -7.26 -11.26
N ALA A 230 -15.63 -7.63 -12.32
CA ALA A 230 -16.03 -7.32 -13.68
C ALA A 230 -17.39 -7.95 -14.05
N GLY A 231 -17.67 -9.17 -13.57
CA GLY A 231 -18.98 -9.81 -13.73
C GLY A 231 -20.10 -9.09 -12.99
N ALA A 232 -19.83 -8.62 -11.76
CA ALA A 232 -20.79 -7.85 -10.97
C ALA A 232 -21.10 -6.49 -11.60
N TRP A 233 -20.07 -5.79 -12.10
CA TRP A 233 -20.21 -4.55 -12.84
C TRP A 233 -21.03 -4.74 -14.11
N TRP A 234 -20.73 -5.79 -14.89
CA TRP A 234 -21.51 -6.12 -16.08
C TRP A 234 -22.97 -6.43 -15.73
N TYR A 235 -23.21 -7.16 -14.64
CA TYR A 235 -24.56 -7.47 -14.17
C TYR A 235 -25.36 -6.21 -13.82
N ALA A 236 -24.77 -5.31 -13.01
CA ALA A 236 -25.41 -4.06 -12.63
C ALA A 236 -25.65 -3.16 -13.84
N ALA A 237 -24.66 -3.03 -14.73
CA ALA A 237 -24.79 -2.22 -15.94
C ALA A 237 -25.94 -2.69 -16.84
N ASN A 238 -26.09 -4.00 -17.04
CA ASN A 238 -27.21 -4.55 -17.83
C ASN A 238 -28.56 -4.31 -17.16
N LYS A 239 -28.65 -4.51 -15.84
CA LYS A 239 -29.91 -4.36 -15.10
C LYS A 239 -30.41 -2.91 -15.11
N TYR A 240 -29.51 -1.95 -15.02
CA TYR A 240 -29.82 -0.52 -14.95
C TYR A 240 -29.61 0.23 -16.27
N GLN A 241 -29.37 -0.49 -17.37
CA GLN A 241 -29.20 0.09 -18.72
C GLN A 241 -28.10 1.17 -18.77
N ILE A 242 -27.01 0.96 -18.03
CA ILE A 242 -25.82 1.82 -18.08
C ILE A 242 -25.09 1.55 -19.40
N GLU A 243 -24.76 2.61 -20.13
CA GLU A 243 -24.08 2.51 -21.43
C GLU A 243 -22.64 2.02 -21.24
N THR A 244 -22.42 0.73 -21.49
CA THR A 244 -21.09 0.11 -21.54
C THR A 244 -21.14 -1.21 -22.32
N ASN A 245 -19.97 -1.80 -22.58
CA ASN A 245 -19.86 -3.12 -23.19
C ASN A 245 -18.73 -3.96 -22.55
N VAL A 246 -18.70 -5.25 -22.87
CA VAL A 246 -17.73 -6.19 -22.30
C VAL A 246 -16.28 -5.84 -22.68
N SER A 247 -16.07 -5.23 -23.86
CA SER A 247 -14.74 -4.82 -24.31
C SER A 247 -14.22 -3.61 -23.53
N GLU A 248 -15.08 -2.64 -23.19
CA GLU A 248 -14.74 -1.54 -22.27
C GLU A 248 -14.38 -2.07 -20.88
N LEU A 249 -15.19 -2.98 -20.32
CA LEU A 249 -14.88 -3.60 -19.03
C LEU A 249 -13.57 -4.40 -19.09
N THR A 250 -13.24 -5.02 -20.23
CA THR A 250 -11.96 -5.70 -20.43
C THR A 250 -10.80 -4.72 -20.34
N ALA A 251 -10.91 -3.56 -21.02
CA ALA A 251 -9.88 -2.51 -20.95
C ALA A 251 -9.75 -1.93 -19.54
N LEU A 252 -10.85 -1.80 -18.79
CA LEU A 252 -10.85 -1.23 -17.45
C LEU A 252 -10.32 -2.16 -16.35
N THR A 253 -10.45 -3.47 -16.54
CA THR A 253 -10.18 -4.47 -15.49
C THR A 253 -9.04 -5.42 -15.83
N GLY A 254 -8.58 -5.44 -17.09
CA GLY A 254 -7.64 -6.44 -17.59
C GLY A 254 -8.22 -7.87 -17.64
N VAL A 255 -9.53 -8.04 -17.45
CA VAL A 255 -10.19 -9.35 -17.43
C VAL A 255 -10.72 -9.68 -18.82
N SER A 256 -10.37 -10.87 -19.36
CA SER A 256 -10.84 -11.34 -20.66
C SER A 256 -12.38 -11.35 -20.77
N GLU A 257 -12.93 -11.03 -21.95
CA GLU A 257 -14.38 -11.03 -22.19
C GLU A 257 -15.07 -12.36 -21.80
N SER A 258 -14.45 -13.51 -22.10
CA SER A 258 -14.99 -14.83 -21.76
C SER A 258 -15.14 -15.01 -20.25
N THR A 259 -14.21 -14.47 -19.47
CA THR A 259 -14.26 -14.51 -18.00
C THR A 259 -15.37 -13.59 -17.49
N ILE A 260 -15.48 -12.37 -18.01
CA ILE A 260 -16.55 -11.42 -17.63
C ILE A 260 -17.93 -12.05 -17.86
N ARG A 261 -18.15 -12.59 -19.06
CA ARG A 261 -19.42 -13.26 -19.42
C ARG A 261 -19.71 -14.46 -18.52
N ALA A 262 -18.70 -15.30 -18.26
CA ALA A 262 -18.86 -16.44 -17.36
C ALA A 262 -19.19 -16.04 -15.91
N ARG A 263 -18.65 -14.93 -15.41
CA ARG A 263 -18.97 -14.44 -14.05
C ARG A 263 -20.36 -13.81 -14.01
N TYR A 264 -20.76 -13.09 -15.05
CA TYR A 264 -22.12 -12.57 -15.20
C TYR A 264 -23.17 -13.68 -15.19
N GLU A 265 -22.96 -14.76 -15.96
CA GLU A 265 -23.88 -15.90 -15.98
C GLU A 265 -24.01 -16.56 -14.61
N ASP A 266 -22.92 -16.66 -13.85
CA ASP A 266 -22.96 -17.22 -12.50
C ASP A 266 -23.78 -16.35 -11.53
N PHE A 267 -23.71 -15.02 -11.66
CA PHE A 267 -24.60 -14.11 -10.91
C PHE A 267 -26.06 -14.22 -11.34
N VAL A 268 -26.34 -14.33 -12.64
CA VAL A 268 -27.71 -14.55 -13.15
C VAL A 268 -28.30 -15.85 -12.59
N ARG A 269 -27.52 -16.93 -12.53
CA ARG A 269 -27.98 -18.20 -11.94
C ARG A 269 -28.24 -18.05 -10.45
N SER A 270 -27.33 -17.42 -9.71
CA SER A 270 -27.44 -17.29 -8.25
C SER A 270 -28.54 -16.35 -7.77
N HIS A 271 -29.03 -15.43 -8.61
CA HIS A 271 -30.13 -14.51 -8.28
C HIS A 271 -31.52 -15.07 -8.60
N ASN A 272 -31.59 -16.19 -9.34
CA ASN A 272 -32.83 -16.85 -9.70
C ASN A 272 -33.14 -18.08 -8.82
N ASP A 273 -32.21 -18.46 -7.93
CA ASP A 273 -32.33 -19.54 -6.93
C ASP A 273 -32.63 -18.96 -5.54
#